data_AF-A0A962QQE0-F1
#
_entry.id   AF-A0A962QQE0-F1
#
_cell.length_a   1.000
_cell.length_b   1.000
_cell.length_c   1.000
_cell.angle_alpha   90.00
_cell.angle_beta   90.00
_cell.angle_gamma   90.00
#
_symmetry.space_group_name_H-M   'P 1'
#
loop_
_entity.id
_entity.type
_entity.pdbx_description
1 polymer ?
#
loop_
_entity_poly.entity_id
_entity_poly.type
_entity_poly.pdbx_seq_one_letter_code
_entity_poly.pdbx_strand_id
1 'polypeptide(L)' 'MLEVACPTCGKKIEWTPAQKWRPFCSERCKMIDLGEWLAEEKRIPGEPVMPPESSDES' A
#
# COMPACT_ATOMS: atom_id res chain seq x y z
N MET A 1 -13.05 5.14 21.79
CA MET A 1 -12.87 3.98 20.88
C MET A 1 -12.02 4.45 19.72
N LEU A 2 -10.94 3.75 19.39
CA LEU A 2 -10.06 4.15 18.29
C LEU A 2 -10.57 3.52 17.00
N GLU A 3 -10.82 4.32 15.97
CA GLU A 3 -11.28 3.89 14.66
C GLU A 3 -10.26 4.29 13.59
N VAL A 4 -10.20 3.51 12.50
CA VAL A 4 -9.40 3.81 11.31
C VAL A 4 -10.27 3.65 10.06
N ALA A 5 -10.04 4.48 9.05
CA ALA A 5 -10.65 4.31 7.74
C ALA A 5 -9.88 3.27 6.91
N CYS A 6 -10.59 2.33 6.31
CA CYS A 6 -10.01 1.38 5.35
C CYS A 6 -9.40 2.17 4.19
N PRO A 7 -8.10 2.01 3.87
CA PRO A 7 -7.45 2.79 2.81
C PRO A 7 -7.99 2.47 1.41
N THR A 8 -8.56 1.29 1.21
CA THR A 8 -9.09 0.84 -0.09
C THR A 8 -10.50 1.38 -0.38
N CYS A 9 -11.36 1.49 0.64
CA CYS A 9 -12.79 1.78 0.43
C CYS A 9 -13.39 2.83 1.38
N GLY A 10 -12.60 3.36 2.31
CA GLY A 10 -13.00 4.40 3.26
C GLY A 10 -13.86 3.93 4.44
N LYS A 11 -14.30 2.65 4.47
CA LYS A 11 -15.12 2.14 5.58
C LYS A 11 -14.38 2.27 6.92
N LYS A 12 -15.03 2.88 7.91
CA LYS A 12 -14.51 2.96 9.29
C LYS A 12 -14.60 1.59 9.97
N ILE A 13 -13.52 1.21 10.65
CA ILE A 13 -13.44 0.00 11.46
C ILE A 13 -12.81 0.30 12.81
N GLU A 14 -13.22 -0.45 13.83
CA GLU A 14 -12.60 -0.38 15.15
C GLU A 14 -11.17 -0.93 15.14
N TRP A 15 -10.27 -0.25 15.85
CA TRP A 15 -8.89 -0.67 16.04
C TRP A 15 -8.76 -1.68 17.19
N THR A 16 -9.23 -2.91 16.96
CA THR A 16 -9.18 -4.00 17.96
C THR A 16 -8.52 -5.26 17.41
N PRO A 17 -7.89 -6.11 18.25
CA PRO A 17 -7.32 -7.39 17.82
C PRO A 17 -8.33 -8.32 17.12
N ALA A 18 -9.62 -8.18 17.41
CA ALA A 18 -10.68 -8.93 16.76
C ALA A 18 -10.82 -8.60 15.26
N GLN A 19 -10.49 -7.36 14.85
CA GLN A 19 -10.35 -7.03 13.43
C GLN A 19 -9.00 -7.52 12.89
N LYS A 20 -9.05 -8.73 12.32
CA LYS A 20 -7.89 -9.46 11.77
C LYS A 20 -7.24 -8.77 10.57
N TRP A 21 -7.99 -7.93 9.86
CA TRP A 21 -7.55 -7.34 8.58
C TRP A 21 -7.08 -5.90 8.68
N ARG A 22 -6.99 -5.32 9.89
CA ARG A 22 -6.56 -3.92 10.07
C ARG A 22 -5.25 -3.62 9.32
N PRO A 23 -5.13 -2.46 8.63
CA PRO A 23 -6.08 -1.34 8.60
C PRO A 23 -7.27 -1.52 7.64
N PHE A 24 -7.38 -2.66 6.95
CA PHE A 24 -8.43 -2.95 5.98
C PHE A 24 -9.70 -3.50 6.63
N CYS A 25 -10.87 -3.23 6.02
CA CYS A 25 -12.14 -3.74 6.53
C CYS A 25 -12.41 -5.22 6.21
N SER A 26 -11.63 -5.82 5.31
CA SER A 26 -11.75 -7.22 4.89
C SER A 26 -10.50 -7.70 4.15
N GLU A 27 -10.36 -9.01 4.00
CA GLU A 27 -9.33 -9.63 3.16
C GLU A 27 -9.36 -9.11 1.72
N ARG A 28 -10.56 -8.93 1.16
CA ARG A 28 -10.73 -8.38 -0.20
C ARG A 28 -10.05 -7.02 -0.36
N CYS A 29 -10.24 -6.10 0.61
CA CYS A 29 -9.62 -4.78 0.53
C CYS A 29 -8.09 -4.86 0.64
N LYS A 30 -7.57 -5.72 1.51
CA LYS A 30 -6.13 -6.00 1.61
C LYS A 30 -5.56 -6.49 0.26
N MET A 31 -6.27 -7.41 -0.40
CA MET A 31 -5.80 -7.98 -1.68
C MET A 31 -5.88 -6.98 -2.83
N ILE A 32 -6.89 -6.10 -2.86
CA ILE A 32 -6.97 -5.02 -3.85
C ILE A 32 -5.79 -4.07 -3.69
N ASP A 33 -5.53 -3.59 -2.46
CA ASP A 33 -4.41 -2.68 -2.19
C ASP A 33 -3.07 -3.29 -2.65
N LEU A 34 -2.83 -4.57 -2.31
CA LEU A 34 -1.67 -5.30 -2.80
C LEU A 34 -1.61 -5.36 -4.35
N GLY A 35 -2.74 -5.58 -5.01
CA GLY A 35 -2.84 -5.58 -6.47
C GLY A 35 -2.48 -4.23 -7.09
N GLU A 36 -2.98 -3.12 -6.52
CA GLU A 36 -2.68 -1.76 -7.00
C GLU A 36 -1.17 -1.43 -6.89
N TRP A 37 -0.48 -1.94 -5.86
CA TRP A 37 0.98 -1.83 -5.76
C TRP A 37 1.71 -2.67 -6.80
N LEU A 38 1.30 -3.92 -7.00
CA LEU A 38 1.91 -4.81 -8.00
C LEU A 38 1.70 -4.31 -9.43
N ALA A 39 0.59 -3.61 -9.69
CA ALA A 39 0.25 -3.02 -10.98
C ALA A 39 0.87 -1.62 -11.20
N GLU A 40 1.72 -1.15 -10.28
CA GLU A 40 2.33 0.20 -10.30
C GLU A 40 1.33 1.36 -10.32
N GLU A 41 0.06 1.11 -9.95
CA GLU A 41 -0.97 2.15 -9.82
C GLU A 41 -0.73 3.03 -8.58
N LYS A 42 -0.15 2.44 -7.54
CA LYS A 42 0.38 3.18 -6.38
C LYS A 42 1.87 3.45 -6.59
N ARG A 43 2.21 4.73 -6.60
CA ARG A 43 3.60 5.21 -6.66
C ARG A 43 3.81 6.38 -5.73
N ILE A 44 4.99 6.42 -5.12
CA ILE A 44 5.44 7.60 -4.40
C ILE A 44 6.12 8.52 -5.42
N PRO A 45 5.66 9.77 -5.59
CA PRO A 45 6.34 10.72 -6.46
C PRO A 45 7.73 11.03 -5.89
N GLY A 46 8.73 11.05 -6.76
CA GLY A 46 10.12 11.36 -6.42
C GLY A 46 10.84 11.96 -7.61
N GLU A 47 12.02 12.52 -7.35
CA GLU A 47 12.90 12.97 -8.42
C GLU A 47 13.31 11.78 -9.30
N PRO A 48 13.52 12.01 -10.62
CA PRO A 48 13.98 10.96 -11.51
C PRO A 48 15.29 10.38 -10.97
N VAL A 49 15.33 9.06 -10.80
CA VAL A 49 16.56 8.36 -10.44
C VAL A 49 17.48 8.41 -11.65
N MET A 50 18.58 9.17 -11.56
CA MET A 50 19.66 9.05 -12.52
C MET A 50 20.29 7.67 -12.35
N PRO A 51 20.35 6.84 -13.40
CA PRO A 51 21.04 5.56 -13.28
C PRO A 51 22.50 5.81 -12.91
N PRO A 52 23.11 4.98 -12.04
CA PRO A 52 24.55 5.05 -11.83
C PRO A 52 25.24 4.80 -13.18
N GLU A 53 26.21 5.64 -13.54
CA GLU A 53 27.04 5.38 -14.72
C GLU A 53 27.67 4.00 -14.55
N SER A 54 27.30 3.05 -15.41
CA SER A 54 27.90 1.73 -15.43
C SER A 54 29.37 1.89 -15.84
N SER A 55 30.29 1.71 -14.91
CA SER A 55 31.69 1.43 -15.21
C SER A 55 31.79 0.00 -15.76
N ASP A 56 31.34 -0.19 -17.00
CA ASP A 56 31.70 -1.34 -17.83
C ASP A 56 33.06 -0.99 -18.46
N GLU A 57 34.14 -1.23 -17.72
CA GLU A 57 35.49 -1.18 -18.28
C GLU A 57 35.80 -2.55 -18.89
N SER A 58 36.03 -2.54 -20.20
CA SER A 58 36.39 -3.68 -21.05
C SER A 58 37.80 -4.21 -20.80
#